data_AF-X0SNR4-F1
#
_entry.id   AF-X0SNR4-F1
#
_cell.length_a   1.000
_cell.length_b   1.000
_cell.length_c   1.000
_cell.angle_alpha   90.00
_cell.angle_beta   90.00
_cell.angle_gamma   90.00
#
_symmetry.space_group_name_H-M   'P 1'
#
loop_
_entity.id
_entity.type
_entity.pdbx_description
1 polymer ?
#
loop_
_entity_poly.entity_id
_entity_poly.type
_entity_poly.pdbx_seq_one_letter_code
_entity_poly.pdbx_strand_id
1 'polypeptide(L)'
;MKKFRKYIILSTLIFILVVFSSITIYAWDNCPFGFEDDPYPGECKRYIDTDGDGICDLSQPAPEDRDASVTLNEENTKNNIIDDNKYS
;
A
#
# COMPACT_ATOMS: atom_id res chain seq x y z
N MET A 1 42.73 -12.24 25.59
CA MET A 1 42.17 -11.96 24.24
C MET A 1 40.83 -12.66 23.93
N LYS A 2 40.61 -13.93 24.32
CA LYS A 2 39.35 -14.66 24.02
C LYS A 2 38.08 -14.02 24.61
N LYS A 3 38.16 -13.41 25.80
CA LYS A 3 37.02 -12.69 26.43
C LYS A 3 36.67 -11.41 25.67
N PHE A 4 37.66 -10.62 25.26
CA PHE A 4 37.47 -9.42 24.43
C PHE A 4 36.80 -9.70 23.09
N ARG A 5 37.17 -10.79 22.42
CA ARG A 5 36.53 -11.21 21.16
C ARG A 5 35.03 -11.54 21.33
N LYS A 6 34.62 -12.06 22.50
CA LYS A 6 33.20 -12.32 22.81
C LYS A 6 32.41 -11.02 22.99
N TYR A 7 32.99 -10.02 23.64
CA TYR A 7 32.33 -8.72 23.81
C TYR A 7 32.18 -7.95 22.50
N ILE A 8 33.15 -8.06 21.59
CA ILE A 8 33.05 -7.48 20.24
C ILE A 8 31.90 -8.13 19.45
N ILE A 9 31.81 -9.47 19.46
CA ILE A 9 30.72 -10.19 18.78
C ILE A 9 29.34 -9.84 19.38
N LEU A 10 29.26 -9.76 20.71
CA LEU A 10 28.01 -9.42 21.40
C LEU A 10 27.57 -7.98 21.07
N SER A 11 28.50 -7.05 21.05
CA SER A 11 28.23 -5.65 20.70
C SER A 11 27.73 -5.49 19.27
N THR A 12 28.32 -6.20 18.30
CA THR A 12 27.87 -6.16 16.91
C THR A 12 26.45 -6.71 16.73
N LEU A 13 26.08 -7.78 17.46
CA LEU A 13 24.73 -8.36 17.41
C LEU A 13 23.67 -7.40 17.95
N ILE A 14 23.98 -6.71 19.05
CA ILE A 14 23.08 -5.72 19.65
C ILE A 14 22.86 -4.53 18.69
N PHE A 15 23.93 -4.06 18.05
CA PHE A 15 23.84 -2.96 17.09
C PHE A 15 22.94 -3.32 15.90
N ILE A 16 23.07 -4.54 15.38
CA ILE A 16 22.22 -5.06 14.31
C ILE A 16 20.74 -5.06 14.73
N LEU A 17 20.41 -5.57 15.92
CA LEU A 17 19.03 -5.60 16.43
C LEU A 17 18.40 -4.20 16.54
N VAL A 18 19.17 -3.18 16.94
CA VAL A 18 18.69 -1.79 17.03
C VAL A 18 18.37 -1.24 15.64
N VAL A 19 19.19 -1.52 14.62
CA VAL A 19 18.95 -1.05 13.24
C VAL A 19 17.67 -1.66 12.65
N PHE A 20 17.40 -2.94 12.91
CA PHE A 20 16.21 -3.63 12.41
C PHE A 20 14.91 -3.28 13.15
N SER A 21 14.97 -2.56 14.28
CA SER A 21 13.78 -2.22 15.07
C SER A 21 12.90 -1.12 14.46
N SER A 22 13.33 -0.51 13.35
CA SER A 22 12.62 0.64 12.74
C SER A 22 11.69 0.26 11.58
N ILE A 23 11.46 -1.03 11.33
CA ILE A 23 10.57 -1.46 10.25
C ILE A 23 9.12 -1.38 10.76
N THR A 24 8.48 -0.22 10.61
CA THR A 24 7.04 -0.08 10.80
C THR A 24 6.33 -0.54 9.54
N ILE A 25 5.58 -1.64 9.63
CA ILE A 25 4.68 -2.08 8.57
C ILE A 25 3.38 -1.27 8.75
N TYR A 26 3.08 -0.38 7.82
CA TYR A 26 1.79 0.29 7.77
C TYR A 26 0.77 -0.68 7.16
N ALA A 27 -0.19 -1.13 7.96
CA ALA A 27 -1.35 -1.83 7.42
C ALA A 27 -2.30 -0.78 6.81
N TRP A 28 -2.65 -0.96 5.54
CA TRP A 28 -3.72 -0.20 4.90
C TRP A 28 -5.06 -0.67 5.46
N ASP A 29 -5.50 -0.04 6.55
CA ASP A 29 -6.83 -0.28 7.12
C ASP A 29 -7.91 0.36 6.22
N ASN A 30 -9.05 -0.29 6.01
CA ASN A 30 -10.18 0.36 5.34
C ASN A 30 -10.78 1.52 6.16
N CYS A 31 -11.29 2.54 5.47
CA CYS A 31 -12.02 3.66 6.04
C CYS A 31 -13.20 3.15 6.89
N PRO A 32 -13.32 3.53 8.19
CA PRO A 32 -14.38 3.04 9.07
C PRO A 32 -15.78 3.53 8.68
N PHE A 33 -15.85 4.56 7.84
CA PHE A 33 -17.10 5.09 7.30
C PHE A 33 -17.45 4.49 5.93
N GLY A 34 -16.56 3.67 5.35
CA GLY A 34 -16.75 3.06 4.04
C GLY A 34 -16.68 4.06 2.88
N PHE A 35 -16.02 5.21 3.07
CA PHE A 35 -15.74 6.12 1.96
C PHE A 35 -14.67 5.55 1.05
N GLU A 36 -14.89 5.71 -0.25
CA GLU A 36 -13.97 5.38 -1.33
C GLU A 36 -13.51 6.69 -1.98
N ASP A 37 -12.23 6.77 -2.32
CA ASP A 37 -11.59 7.95 -2.92
C ASP A 37 -11.88 9.28 -2.17
N ASP A 38 -11.71 9.30 -0.84
CA ASP A 38 -12.01 10.45 0.02
C ASP A 38 -10.90 11.54 -0.05
N PRO A 39 -11.17 12.73 -0.63
CA PRO A 39 -10.16 13.76 -0.86
C PRO A 39 -9.86 14.59 0.39
N TYR A 40 -8.67 15.21 0.46
CA TYR A 40 -8.30 16.12 1.54
C TYR A 40 -9.34 17.24 1.76
N PRO A 41 -9.73 17.58 3.02
CA PRO A 41 -9.21 17.10 4.31
C PRO A 41 -9.79 15.77 4.83
N GLY A 42 -10.65 15.11 4.05
CA GLY A 42 -11.21 13.79 4.30
C GLY A 42 -12.17 13.70 5.49
N GLU A 43 -13.25 12.94 5.33
CA GLU A 43 -14.11 12.52 6.45
C GLU A 43 -13.61 11.20 7.08
N CYS A 44 -12.72 10.49 6.41
CA CYS A 44 -11.93 9.42 7.00
C CYS A 44 -11.11 10.02 8.15
N LYS A 45 -11.51 9.73 9.39
CA LYS A 45 -11.00 10.26 10.67
C LYS A 45 -9.47 10.38 10.83
N ARG A 46 -8.70 9.74 9.95
CA ARG A 46 -7.25 9.74 9.89
C ARG A 46 -6.83 9.89 8.43
N TYR A 47 -7.08 11.06 7.84
CA TYR A 47 -6.55 11.35 6.52
C TYR A 47 -5.02 11.19 6.54
N ILE A 48 -4.53 10.19 5.81
CA ILE A 48 -3.12 9.90 5.57
C ILE A 48 -3.03 9.68 4.06
N ASP A 49 -2.08 10.36 3.44
CA ASP A 49 -1.83 10.34 2.00
C ASP A 49 -0.33 10.11 1.85
N THR A 50 0.05 8.82 1.82
CA THR A 50 1.45 8.40 1.84
C THR A 50 2.06 8.46 0.44
N ASP A 51 1.24 8.25 -0.59
CA ASP A 51 1.67 8.23 -1.99
C ASP A 51 1.55 9.60 -2.70
N GLY A 52 0.86 10.56 -2.09
CA GLY A 52 0.77 11.94 -2.53
C GLY A 52 -0.25 12.19 -3.64
N ASP A 53 -1.25 11.31 -3.80
CA ASP A 53 -2.27 11.43 -4.85
C ASP A 53 -3.44 12.35 -4.48
N GLY A 54 -3.47 12.88 -3.25
CA GLY A 54 -4.50 13.80 -2.77
C GLY A 54 -5.77 13.09 -2.28
N ILE A 55 -5.72 11.77 -2.14
CA ILE A 55 -6.78 10.91 -1.63
C ILE A 55 -6.31 10.21 -0.36
N CYS A 56 -7.24 9.88 0.53
CA CYS A 56 -6.92 9.13 1.74
C CYS A 56 -6.53 7.68 1.41
N ASP A 57 -5.34 7.24 1.84
CA ASP A 57 -4.84 5.86 1.68
C ASP A 57 -5.86 4.83 2.19
N LEU A 58 -6.57 5.14 3.28
CA LEU A 58 -7.57 4.24 3.89
C LEU A 58 -8.86 4.11 3.07
N SER A 59 -9.09 5.00 2.11
CA SER A 59 -10.23 4.99 1.20
C SER A 59 -9.91 4.33 -0.14
N GLN A 60 -8.71 3.78 -0.29
CA GLN A 60 -8.21 3.20 -1.54
C GLN A 60 -7.54 1.84 -1.30
N PRO A 61 -7.42 0.99 -2.35
CA PRO A 61 -6.57 -0.19 -2.31
C PRO A 61 -5.09 0.19 -2.45
N ALA A 62 -4.19 -0.64 -1.92
CA ALA A 62 -2.74 -0.42 -1.93
C ALA A 62 -2.24 -0.02 -3.33
N PRO A 63 -1.20 0.82 -3.48
CA PRO A 63 -0.84 1.35 -4.79
C PRO A 63 -0.43 0.23 -5.75
N GLU A 64 0.16 -0.83 -5.20
CA GLU A 64 0.48 -2.09 -5.90
C GLU A 64 -0.74 -2.89 -6.37
N ASP A 65 -1.89 -2.74 -5.71
CA ASP A 65 -3.16 -3.38 -6.10
C ASP A 65 -3.99 -2.50 -7.07
N ARG A 66 -3.74 -1.19 -7.12
CA ARG A 66 -4.44 -0.25 -8.04
C ARG A 66 -4.18 -0.60 -9.50
N ASP A 67 -2.92 -0.91 -9.86
CA ASP A 67 -2.54 -1.24 -11.24
C ASP A 67 -3.16 -2.55 -11.76
N ALA A 68 -3.39 -3.51 -10.86
CA ALA A 68 -4.05 -4.76 -11.21
C ALA A 68 -5.53 -4.54 -11.59
N SER A 69 -6.19 -3.56 -10.98
CA SER A 69 -7.59 -3.21 -11.31
C SER A 69 -7.73 -2.60 -12.72
N VAL A 70 -6.75 -1.81 -13.17
CA VAL A 70 -6.78 -1.16 -14.49
C VAL A 70 -6.69 -2.19 -15.62
N THR A 71 -5.90 -3.24 -15.44
CA THR A 71 -5.70 -4.29 -16.47
C THR A 71 -6.96 -5.14 -16.67
N LEU A 72 -7.71 -5.42 -15.59
CA LEU A 72 -8.98 -6.15 -15.67
C LEU A 72 -10.09 -5.33 -16.35
N ASN A 73 -10.01 -4.01 -16.29
CA ASN A 73 -11.00 -3.11 -16.92
C ASN A 73 -10.76 -2.95 -18.43
N GLU A 74 -9.50 -3.02 -18.89
CA GLU A 74 -9.17 -3.01 -20.31
C GLU A 74 -9.61 -4.29 -21.05
N GLU A 75 -9.52 -5.45 -20.41
CA GLU A 75 -10.00 -6.71 -21.01
C GLU A 75 -11.54 -6.75 -21.11
N ASN A 76 -12.23 -6.17 -20.12
CA ASN A 76 -13.70 -6.03 -20.14
C ASN A 76 -14.21 -4.95 -21.12
N THR A 77 -13.40 -3.94 -21.45
CA THR A 77 -13.80 -2.89 -22.40
C THR A 77 -13.66 -3.37 -23.85
N LYS A 78 -12.68 -4.23 -24.17
CA LYS A 78 -12.54 -4.80 -25.53
C LYS A 78 -13.63 -5.81 -25.88
N ASN A 79 -14.21 -6.49 -24.90
CA ASN A 79 -15.28 -7.48 -25.14
C ASN A 79 -16.68 -6.87 -25.33
N ASN A 80 -16.89 -5.59 -24.99
CA ASN A 80 -18.18 -4.91 -25.14
C ASN A 80 -18.32 -4.09 -26.45
N ILE A 81 -17.34 -4.11 -27.36
CA ILE A 81 -17.41 -3.39 -28.65
C ILE A 81 -17.79 -4.33 -29.81
N ILE A 82 -17.89 -5.64 -29.60
CA ILE A 82 -18.18 -6.63 -30.65
C ILE A 82 -19.57 -7.25 -30.46
N ASP A 83 -20.64 -6.49 -30.32
CA ASP A 83 -22.00 -7.06 -30.44
C ASP A 83 -23.06 -6.12 -31.08
N ASP A 84 -22.69 -4.91 -31.52
CA ASP A 84 -23.65 -3.95 -32.14
C ASP A 84 -23.63 -3.95 -33.69
N ASN A 85 -23.32 -5.08 -34.34
CA ASN A 85 -23.34 -5.14 -35.81
C ASN A 85 -23.95 -6.42 -36.39
N LYS A 86 -25.11 -6.82 -35.87
CA LYS A 86 -25.93 -7.85 -36.52
C LYS A 86 -27.42 -7.60 -36.41
N TYR A 87 -27.88 -6.49 -36.97
CA TYR A 87 -29.19 -6.41 -37.63
C TYR A 87 -29.12 -5.32 -38.72
N SER A 88 -28.70 -5.71 -39.92
CA SER A 88 -29.16 -5.12 -41.17
C SER A 88 -29.55 -6.23 -42.12
#